data_AF-A0A1B9I381-F1
#
_entry.id   AF-A0A1B9I381-F1
#
_cell.length_a   1.000
_cell.length_b   1.000
_cell.length_c   1.000
_cell.angle_alpha   90.00
_cell.angle_beta   90.00
_cell.angle_gamma   90.00
#
_symmetry.space_group_name_H-M   'P 1'
#
loop_
_entity.id
_entity.type
_entity.pdbx_description
1 polymer ?
#
loop_
_entity_poly.entity_id
_entity_poly.type
_entity_poly.pdbx_seq_one_letter_code
_entity_poly.pdbx_strand_id
1 'polypeptide(L)'
;MFVKALFGLLPFLSSALAVMMISPVASEGELCLTVKDKQAIAGAKVQLEPCLVEADSSISKSKYQQWNDINKNGEGLQQIVLANSGDKLCLDKGADDSEFGSGLTIENCGNPKPTPAQLWLYREQQWLMTSFDDESRWRCLDAELESTANDSQKDRNVKDVRTYTCGATSNQSWDIQ
;
A
#
# COMPACT_ATOMS: atom_id res chain seq x y z
N MET A 1 44.92 32.15 27.32
CA MET A 1 43.54 32.19 26.80
C MET A 1 43.18 30.79 26.31
N PHE A 2 42.28 30.09 26.98
CA PHE A 2 41.83 28.75 26.57
C PHE A 2 40.52 28.87 25.82
N VAL A 3 40.51 28.43 24.56
CA VAL A 3 39.31 28.32 23.72
C VAL A 3 38.57 27.06 24.16
N LYS A 4 37.44 27.21 24.86
CA LYS A 4 36.51 26.10 25.13
C LYS A 4 35.68 25.86 23.86
N ALA A 5 35.98 24.79 23.14
CA ALA A 5 35.10 24.27 22.09
C ALA A 5 33.92 23.54 22.76
N LEU A 6 32.70 24.09 22.61
CA LEU A 6 31.48 23.34 22.86
C LEU A 6 31.22 22.43 21.65
N PHE A 7 31.40 21.13 21.83
CA PHE A 7 30.80 20.13 20.94
C PHE A 7 29.33 19.99 21.34
N GLY A 8 28.45 20.68 20.62
CA GLY A 8 27.02 20.44 20.68
C GLY A 8 26.70 19.11 20.02
N LEU A 9 26.29 18.12 20.83
CA LEU A 9 25.63 16.91 20.35
C LEU A 9 24.29 17.30 19.72
N LEU A 10 24.22 17.26 18.39
CA LEU A 10 22.95 17.28 17.68
C LEU A 10 22.20 15.98 18.00
N PRO A 11 20.96 16.02 18.53
CA PRO A 11 20.15 14.84 18.61
C PRO A 11 19.79 14.41 17.19
N PHE A 12 20.24 13.22 16.79
CA PHE A 12 19.69 12.54 15.62
C PHE A 12 18.21 12.28 15.92
N LEU A 13 17.33 13.11 15.37
CA LEU A 13 15.90 12.82 15.27
C LEU A 13 15.78 11.62 14.34
N SER A 14 15.74 10.42 14.92
CA SER A 14 15.39 9.20 14.20
C SER A 14 13.93 9.34 13.80
N SER A 15 13.66 9.73 12.55
CA SER A 15 12.31 9.70 11.97
C SER A 15 11.84 8.26 11.98
N ALA A 16 11.03 7.88 12.97
CA ALA A 16 10.34 6.60 12.94
C ALA A 16 9.42 6.62 11.71
N LEU A 17 9.64 5.70 10.77
CA LEU A 17 8.72 5.49 9.67
C LEU A 17 7.39 5.05 10.27
N ALA A 18 6.32 5.78 9.96
CA ALA A 18 4.98 5.42 10.41
C ALA A 18 4.52 4.19 9.62
N VAL A 19 4.30 3.09 10.33
CA VAL A 19 3.68 1.88 9.81
C VAL A 19 2.18 2.07 9.80
N MET A 20 1.55 1.80 8.65
CA MET A 20 0.14 2.07 8.40
C MET A 20 -0.59 0.82 7.89
N MET A 21 -1.89 0.74 8.15
CA MET A 21 -2.80 -0.18 7.46
C MET A 21 -3.55 0.56 6.36
N ILE A 22 -3.85 -0.12 5.26
CA ILE A 22 -4.63 0.43 4.15
C ILE A 22 -5.93 -0.36 4.06
N SER A 23 -7.08 0.31 4.23
CA SER A 23 -8.41 -0.31 4.24
C SER A 23 -9.36 0.44 3.31
N PRO A 24 -10.19 -0.23 2.49
CA PRO A 24 -11.17 0.48 1.69
C PRO A 24 -12.28 1.02 2.60
N VAL A 25 -12.67 2.28 2.38
CA VAL A 25 -13.72 2.96 3.15
C VAL A 25 -15.03 2.19 3.10
N ALA A 26 -15.36 1.57 1.97
CA ALA A 26 -16.54 0.71 1.82
C ALA A 26 -16.56 -0.54 2.72
N SER A 27 -15.42 -0.94 3.29
CA SER A 27 -15.36 -2.04 4.28
C SER A 27 -15.47 -1.58 5.72
N GLU A 28 -15.61 -0.27 5.98
CA GLU A 28 -15.72 0.30 7.33
C GLU A 28 -14.57 -0.12 8.29
N GLY A 29 -13.37 -0.38 7.74
CA GLY A 29 -12.21 -0.81 8.51
C GLY A 29 -12.13 -2.31 8.79
N GLU A 30 -13.02 -3.13 8.21
CA GLU A 30 -13.02 -4.58 8.41
C GLU A 30 -11.95 -5.30 7.58
N LEU A 31 -11.63 -4.78 6.38
CA LEU A 31 -10.71 -5.42 5.45
C LEU A 31 -9.46 -4.56 5.21
N CYS A 32 -8.30 -5.20 5.16
CA CYS A 32 -7.00 -4.57 4.99
C CYS A 32 -6.24 -5.13 3.78
N LEU A 33 -5.54 -4.25 3.08
CA LEU A 33 -4.64 -4.61 1.98
C LEU A 33 -3.53 -5.51 2.50
N THR A 34 -3.52 -6.75 2.02
CA THR A 34 -2.74 -7.86 2.55
C THR A 34 -1.99 -8.58 1.45
N VAL A 35 -0.72 -8.91 1.70
CA VAL A 35 0.04 -9.80 0.81
C VAL A 35 -0.52 -11.22 0.92
N LYS A 36 -0.98 -11.74 -0.22
CA LYS A 36 -1.61 -13.06 -0.35
C LYS A 36 -0.69 -14.17 0.13
N ASP A 37 -1.29 -15.19 0.73
CA ASP A 37 -0.62 -16.38 1.27
C ASP A 37 0.47 -16.09 2.32
N LYS A 38 0.60 -14.83 2.78
CA LYS A 38 1.54 -14.40 3.81
C LYS A 38 2.99 -14.68 3.38
N GLN A 39 3.28 -14.43 2.11
CA GLN A 39 4.61 -14.56 1.52
C GLN A 39 5.12 -13.20 1.04
N ALA A 40 6.05 -12.61 1.78
CA ALA A 40 6.69 -11.34 1.42
C ALA A 40 7.84 -11.60 0.44
N ILE A 41 7.50 -11.99 -0.79
CA ILE A 41 8.45 -12.22 -1.90
C ILE A 41 7.98 -11.44 -3.13
N ALA A 42 8.92 -11.02 -3.98
CA ALA A 42 8.61 -10.39 -5.26
C ALA A 42 7.70 -11.29 -6.11
N GLY A 43 6.68 -10.71 -6.75
CA GLY A 43 5.64 -11.39 -7.50
C GLY A 43 4.47 -11.91 -6.67
N ALA A 44 4.52 -11.82 -5.34
CA ALA A 44 3.39 -12.23 -4.50
C ALA A 44 2.19 -11.29 -4.73
N LYS A 45 1.00 -11.88 -4.90
CA LYS A 45 -0.24 -11.11 -5.11
C LYS A 45 -0.67 -10.35 -3.86
N VAL A 46 -1.48 -9.33 -4.05
CA VAL A 46 -2.14 -8.59 -2.98
C VAL A 46 -3.64 -8.84 -3.04
N GLN A 47 -4.28 -8.90 -1.87
CA GLN A 47 -5.72 -9.08 -1.69
C GLN A 47 -6.21 -8.31 -0.47
N LEU A 48 -7.50 -8.35 -0.19
CA LEU A 48 -8.09 -7.85 1.05
C LEU A 48 -8.38 -9.04 1.97
N GLU A 49 -7.92 -8.97 3.22
CA GLU A 49 -8.25 -9.92 4.30
C GLU A 49 -8.77 -9.15 5.51
N PRO A 50 -9.41 -9.81 6.50
CA PRO A 50 -9.75 -9.14 7.75
C PRO A 50 -8.53 -8.45 8.36
N CYS A 51 -8.71 -7.20 8.78
CA CYS A 51 -7.68 -6.44 9.45
C CYS A 51 -7.24 -7.15 10.74
N LEU A 52 -5.94 -7.38 10.88
CA LEU A 52 -5.34 -7.97 12.07
C LEU A 52 -4.97 -6.84 13.04
N VAL A 53 -5.82 -6.61 14.03
CA VAL A 53 -5.55 -5.62 15.09
C VAL A 53 -4.42 -6.13 15.99
N GLU A 54 -3.47 -5.27 16.36
CA GLU A 54 -2.27 -5.60 17.15
C GLU A 54 -2.54 -6.26 18.52
N ALA A 55 -3.79 -6.27 18.99
CA ALA A 55 -4.20 -6.95 20.21
C ALA A 55 -4.13 -8.48 20.11
N ASP A 56 -4.16 -9.04 18.89
CA ASP A 56 -4.01 -10.47 18.70
C ASP A 56 -2.52 -10.83 18.59
N SER A 57 -2.06 -11.63 19.55
CA SER A 57 -0.69 -12.15 19.77
C SER A 57 0.03 -12.82 18.58
N SER A 58 -0.47 -12.70 17.35
CA SER A 58 0.19 -13.11 16.11
C SER A 58 0.78 -11.92 15.35
N ILE A 59 1.58 -11.09 16.03
CA ILE A 59 2.37 -9.96 15.46
C ILE A 59 3.11 -10.36 14.16
N SER A 60 3.43 -11.64 13.98
CA SER A 60 4.07 -12.15 12.77
C SER A 60 3.19 -12.12 11.51
N LYS A 61 1.87 -12.07 11.64
CA LYS A 61 0.92 -12.08 10.51
C LYS A 61 0.46 -10.68 10.11
N SER A 62 0.43 -9.72 11.04
CA SER A 62 0.09 -8.33 10.72
C SER A 62 1.13 -7.67 9.80
N LYS A 63 2.39 -8.12 9.80
CA LYS A 63 3.44 -7.59 8.91
C LYS A 63 3.09 -7.65 7.42
N TYR A 64 2.19 -8.54 7.00
CA TYR A 64 1.73 -8.65 5.61
C TYR A 64 0.62 -7.63 5.26
N GLN A 65 0.15 -6.86 6.24
CA GLN A 65 -0.88 -5.82 6.13
C GLN A 65 -0.34 -4.43 6.46
N GLN A 66 0.95 -4.35 6.79
CA GLN A 66 1.62 -3.14 7.27
C GLN A 66 2.39 -2.50 6.13
N TRP A 67 2.15 -1.21 5.89
CA TRP A 67 2.68 -0.45 4.78
C TRP A 67 3.34 0.85 5.26
N ASN A 68 4.40 1.27 4.58
CA ASN A 68 5.20 2.46 4.88
C ASN A 68 5.21 3.42 3.69
N ASP A 69 5.78 4.61 3.92
CA ASP A 69 6.10 5.62 2.90
C ASP A 69 4.87 6.21 2.19
N ILE A 70 3.71 6.21 2.85
CA ILE A 70 2.48 6.82 2.33
C ILE A 70 2.34 8.26 2.82
N ASN A 71 2.60 9.22 1.94
CA ASN A 71 2.39 10.64 2.13
C ASN A 71 0.90 10.99 2.06
N LYS A 72 0.26 11.09 3.23
CA LYS A 72 -1.14 11.54 3.37
C LYS A 72 -1.35 13.03 3.05
N ASN A 73 -0.27 13.83 3.06
CA ASN A 73 -0.32 15.29 2.92
C ASN A 73 -0.23 15.75 1.45
N GLY A 74 -0.35 14.82 0.49
CA GLY A 74 -0.81 15.14 -0.86
C GLY A 74 0.20 15.82 -1.78
N GLU A 75 1.49 15.53 -1.67
CA GLU A 75 2.48 16.01 -2.64
C GLU A 75 3.35 14.87 -3.19
N GLY A 76 3.27 14.67 -4.51
CA GLY A 76 4.19 13.84 -5.27
C GLY A 76 3.82 12.36 -5.40
N LEU A 77 4.47 11.71 -6.37
CA LEU A 77 4.40 10.27 -6.55
C LEU A 77 5.30 9.56 -5.52
N GLN A 78 4.84 8.43 -5.02
CA GLN A 78 5.50 7.67 -3.97
C GLN A 78 5.47 6.17 -4.23
N GLN A 79 6.43 5.47 -3.63
CA GLN A 79 6.38 4.03 -3.47
C GLN A 79 5.64 3.70 -2.19
N ILE A 80 4.73 2.72 -2.24
CA ILE A 80 4.08 2.19 -1.04
C ILE A 80 4.81 0.91 -0.67
N VAL A 81 5.53 0.93 0.45
CA VAL A 81 6.50 -0.11 0.82
C VAL A 81 5.87 -1.07 1.82
N LEU A 82 5.99 -2.37 1.61
CA LEU A 82 5.62 -3.36 2.63
C LEU A 82 6.54 -3.19 3.85
N ALA A 83 5.96 -2.93 5.01
CA ALA A 83 6.74 -2.79 6.24
C ALA A 83 7.31 -4.14 6.68
N ASN A 84 8.43 -4.10 7.39
CA ASN A 84 9.00 -5.27 8.06
C ASN A 84 9.30 -6.48 7.14
N SER A 85 9.43 -6.26 5.83
CA SER A 85 9.98 -7.26 4.91
C SER A 85 11.51 -7.25 4.96
N GLY A 86 12.12 -8.43 4.82
CA GLY A 86 13.59 -8.56 4.79
C GLY A 86 14.21 -7.85 3.58
N ASP A 87 13.47 -7.81 2.47
CA ASP A 87 13.77 -7.05 1.26
C ASP A 87 12.88 -5.81 1.18
N LYS A 88 13.31 -4.75 0.49
CA LYS A 88 12.46 -3.57 0.26
C LYS A 88 11.46 -3.89 -0.85
N LEU A 89 10.24 -4.28 -0.48
CA LEU A 89 9.17 -4.68 -1.41
C LEU A 89 8.11 -3.57 -1.51
N CYS A 90 7.63 -3.30 -2.71
CA CYS A 90 6.73 -2.19 -3.04
C CYS A 90 5.45 -2.73 -3.68
N LEU A 91 4.32 -2.08 -3.40
CA LEU A 91 3.08 -2.30 -4.14
C LEU A 91 3.30 -1.95 -5.61
N ASP A 92 3.01 -2.90 -6.48
CA ASP A 92 3.24 -2.83 -7.92
C ASP A 92 1.96 -3.22 -8.66
N LYS A 93 1.51 -2.37 -9.59
CA LYS A 93 0.30 -2.64 -10.38
C LYS A 93 0.52 -3.65 -11.53
N GLY A 94 1.78 -3.97 -11.83
CA GLY A 94 2.19 -4.71 -13.02
C GLY A 94 2.78 -3.80 -14.10
N ALA A 95 3.87 -4.27 -14.72
CA ALA A 95 4.68 -3.56 -15.72
C ALA A 95 4.42 -4.06 -17.17
N ASP A 96 3.19 -4.41 -17.51
CA ASP A 96 2.78 -4.94 -18.82
C ASP A 96 2.30 -3.86 -19.80
N ASP A 97 2.64 -2.60 -19.56
CA ASP A 97 2.16 -1.40 -20.28
C ASP A 97 0.63 -1.20 -20.30
N SER A 98 -0.13 -2.11 -19.68
CA SER A 98 -1.57 -1.99 -19.49
C SER A 98 -1.89 -0.85 -18.54
N GLU A 99 -2.93 -0.10 -18.88
CA GLU A 99 -3.49 0.93 -18.00
C GLU A 99 -3.94 0.32 -16.67
N PHE A 100 -4.56 -0.87 -16.73
CA PHE A 100 -5.04 -1.61 -15.56
C PHE A 100 -3.93 -2.43 -14.87
N GLY A 101 -2.77 -2.53 -15.51
CA GLY A 101 -1.71 -3.45 -15.10
C GLY A 101 -2.07 -4.94 -15.30
N SER A 102 -1.09 -5.81 -15.07
CA SER A 102 -1.25 -7.27 -15.16
C SER A 102 -1.80 -7.90 -13.86
N GLY A 103 -1.94 -7.10 -12.81
CA GLY A 103 -2.45 -7.51 -11.50
C GLY A 103 -1.59 -6.96 -10.37
N LEU A 104 -2.21 -6.69 -9.22
CA LEU A 104 -1.51 -6.13 -8.07
C LEU A 104 -0.64 -7.17 -7.36
N THR A 105 0.64 -6.87 -7.30
CA THR A 105 1.65 -7.67 -6.60
C THR A 105 2.48 -6.79 -5.68
N ILE A 106 3.35 -7.42 -4.91
CA ILE A 106 4.53 -6.76 -4.36
C ILE A 106 5.76 -7.13 -5.20
N GLU A 107 6.62 -6.16 -5.48
CA GLU A 107 7.85 -6.36 -6.24
C GLU A 107 9.04 -5.73 -5.52
N ASN A 108 10.26 -6.06 -5.92
CA ASN A 108 11.43 -5.32 -5.45
C ASN A 108 11.27 -3.83 -5.80
N CYS A 109 11.34 -2.97 -4.79
CA CYS A 109 11.29 -1.53 -4.99
C CYS A 109 12.41 -1.10 -5.93
N GLY A 110 12.07 -0.41 -7.02
CA GLY A 110 13.05 0.16 -7.93
C GLY A 110 13.97 1.14 -7.21
N ASN A 111 15.27 0.87 -7.23
CA ASN A 111 16.31 1.66 -6.57
C ASN A 111 17.53 1.72 -7.51
N PRO A 112 18.05 2.91 -7.89
CA PRO A 112 17.69 4.25 -7.40
C PRO A 112 16.42 4.85 -8.00
N LYS A 113 15.82 4.20 -9.00
CA LYS A 113 14.68 4.74 -9.72
C LYS A 113 13.48 3.78 -9.65
N PRO A 114 12.34 4.19 -9.06
CA PRO A 114 11.10 3.44 -9.13
C PRO A 114 10.61 3.26 -10.58
N THR A 115 9.94 2.15 -10.86
CA THR A 115 9.22 1.99 -12.13
C THR A 115 7.89 2.73 -12.08
N PRO A 116 7.30 3.16 -13.22
CA PRO A 116 5.96 3.76 -13.23
C PRO A 116 4.88 2.87 -12.56
N ALA A 117 5.03 1.55 -12.61
CA ALA A 117 4.12 0.60 -11.99
C ALA A 117 4.14 0.63 -10.44
N GLN A 118 5.19 1.21 -9.84
CA GLN A 118 5.38 1.35 -8.40
C GLN A 118 5.10 2.77 -7.90
N LEU A 119 4.68 3.68 -8.78
CA LEU A 119 4.44 5.08 -8.44
C LEU A 119 2.95 5.33 -8.21
N TRP A 120 2.65 5.65 -6.96
CA TRP A 120 1.31 5.91 -6.45
C TRP A 120 1.15 7.36 -6.02
N LEU A 121 -0.06 7.88 -6.10
CA LEU A 121 -0.44 9.20 -5.62
C LEU A 121 -1.61 9.05 -4.67
N TYR A 122 -1.53 9.66 -3.48
CA TYR A 122 -2.64 9.74 -2.54
C TYR A 122 -3.22 11.16 -2.53
N ARG A 123 -4.51 11.31 -2.81
CA ARG A 123 -5.22 12.61 -2.95
C ARG A 123 -6.25 12.82 -1.83
N GLU A 124 -6.74 14.06 -1.69
CA GLU A 124 -7.71 14.48 -0.67
C GLU A 124 -9.02 13.65 -0.65
N GLN A 125 -9.41 13.04 -1.76
CA GLN A 125 -10.55 12.11 -1.84
C GLN A 125 -10.25 10.70 -1.29
N GLN A 126 -9.09 10.53 -0.66
CA GLN A 126 -8.57 9.27 -0.14
C GLN A 126 -8.32 8.24 -1.25
N TRP A 127 -8.01 8.68 -2.47
CA TRP A 127 -7.74 7.79 -3.59
C TRP A 127 -6.26 7.46 -3.68
N LEU A 128 -5.96 6.18 -3.85
CA LEU A 128 -4.64 5.70 -4.26
C LEU A 128 -4.65 5.53 -5.78
N MET A 129 -3.90 6.38 -6.48
CA MET A 129 -3.92 6.47 -7.94
C MET A 129 -2.56 6.08 -8.52
N THR A 130 -2.54 5.36 -9.63
CA THR A 130 -1.31 5.05 -10.36
C THR A 130 -1.04 6.10 -11.42
N SER A 131 0.22 6.53 -11.54
CA SER A 131 0.61 7.49 -12.56
C SER A 131 0.81 6.84 -13.94
N PHE A 132 0.32 7.53 -14.95
CA PHE A 132 0.72 7.35 -16.34
C PHE A 132 1.14 8.70 -16.92
N ASP A 133 1.78 8.69 -18.08
CA ASP A 133 2.22 9.89 -18.78
C ASP A 133 1.08 10.88 -19.11
N ASP A 134 -0.18 10.43 -19.00
CA ASP A 134 -1.39 11.22 -19.21
C ASP A 134 -2.38 11.00 -18.05
N GLU A 135 -2.92 12.10 -17.51
CA GLU A 135 -3.94 12.09 -16.45
C GLU A 135 -5.21 11.32 -16.85
N SER A 136 -5.58 11.31 -18.14
CA SER A 136 -6.73 10.53 -18.63
C SER A 136 -6.56 9.01 -18.44
N ARG A 137 -5.30 8.57 -18.29
CA ARG A 137 -4.91 7.17 -18.13
C ARG A 137 -4.68 6.79 -16.68
N TRP A 138 -4.87 7.71 -15.74
CA TRP A 138 -4.77 7.40 -14.31
C TRP A 138 -5.81 6.35 -13.91
N ARG A 139 -5.38 5.41 -13.07
CA ARG A 139 -6.23 4.35 -12.52
C ARG A 139 -6.17 4.41 -11.01
N CYS A 140 -7.26 4.01 -10.39
CA CYS A 140 -7.41 4.02 -8.95
C CYS A 140 -7.36 2.59 -8.42
N LEU A 141 -6.77 2.41 -7.25
CA LEU A 141 -6.89 1.19 -6.49
C LEU A 141 -8.38 0.96 -6.17
N ASP A 142 -8.90 -0.21 -6.51
CA ASP A 142 -10.32 -0.53 -6.50
C ASP A 142 -10.54 -1.86 -5.76
N ALA A 143 -11.36 -1.82 -4.72
CA ALA A 143 -11.75 -2.99 -3.94
C ALA A 143 -12.92 -3.73 -4.61
N GLU A 144 -12.72 -5.00 -4.96
CA GLU A 144 -13.77 -5.84 -5.52
C GLU A 144 -14.60 -6.49 -4.40
N LEU A 145 -15.46 -5.71 -3.76
CA LEU A 145 -16.20 -6.14 -2.58
C LEU A 145 -17.43 -7.02 -2.89
N GLU A 146 -17.99 -6.92 -4.09
CA GLU A 146 -19.11 -7.75 -4.52
C GLU A 146 -18.64 -9.19 -4.74
N SER A 147 -19.19 -10.14 -3.98
CA SER A 147 -18.89 -11.57 -4.19
C SER A 147 -19.51 -12.03 -5.50
N THR A 148 -18.73 -12.69 -6.37
CA THR A 148 -19.33 -13.48 -7.44
C THR A 148 -20.10 -14.65 -6.81
N ALA A 149 -21.23 -15.05 -7.41
CA ALA A 149 -22.22 -15.95 -6.79
C ALA A 149 -21.73 -17.37 -6.42
N ASN A 150 -20.45 -17.70 -6.65
CA ASN A 150 -19.87 -19.02 -6.43
C ASN A 150 -18.86 -19.09 -5.26
N ASP A 151 -18.64 -18.01 -4.51
CA ASP A 151 -17.69 -18.05 -3.40
C ASP A 151 -18.23 -18.87 -2.22
N SER A 152 -17.49 -19.93 -1.90
CA SER A 152 -17.71 -20.73 -0.71
C SER A 152 -17.70 -19.84 0.53
N GLN A 153 -18.46 -20.18 1.55
CA GLN A 153 -18.66 -19.34 2.75
C GLN A 153 -17.36 -18.94 3.49
N LYS A 154 -16.24 -19.64 3.19
CA LYS A 154 -14.89 -19.37 3.71
C LYS A 154 -14.17 -18.22 2.97
N ASP A 155 -14.56 -17.92 1.73
CA ASP A 155 -13.97 -16.88 0.88
C ASP A 155 -14.67 -15.53 0.99
N ARG A 156 -15.79 -15.43 1.73
CA ARG A 156 -16.56 -14.17 1.84
C ARG A 156 -15.78 -13.00 2.48
N ASN A 157 -14.75 -13.30 3.24
CA ASN A 157 -13.93 -12.32 3.95
C ASN A 157 -12.59 -12.05 3.25
N VAL A 158 -12.35 -12.69 2.10
CA VAL A 158 -11.20 -12.41 1.24
C VAL A 158 -11.74 -11.76 -0.02
N LYS A 159 -11.22 -10.59 -0.38
CA LYS A 159 -11.66 -9.86 -1.58
C LYS A 159 -10.48 -9.56 -2.47
N ASP A 160 -10.73 -9.55 -3.77
CA ASP A 160 -9.71 -9.13 -4.72
C ASP A 160 -9.57 -7.61 -4.73
N VAL A 161 -8.42 -7.16 -5.18
CA VAL A 161 -8.09 -5.76 -5.41
C VAL A 161 -7.49 -5.64 -6.79
N ARG A 162 -7.85 -4.57 -7.50
CA ARG A 162 -7.34 -4.28 -8.84
C ARG A 162 -7.04 -2.79 -8.97
N THR A 163 -6.54 -2.39 -10.13
CA THR A 163 -6.66 -1.00 -10.57
C THR A 163 -7.85 -0.89 -11.53
N TYR A 164 -8.58 0.22 -11.46
CA TYR A 164 -9.74 0.46 -12.31
C TYR A 164 -9.85 1.94 -12.69
N THR A 165 -10.75 2.27 -13.63
CA THR A 165 -11.03 3.66 -13.96
C THR A 165 -11.46 4.41 -12.71
N CYS A 166 -10.80 5.54 -12.44
CA CYS A 166 -11.09 6.38 -11.29
C CYS A 166 -12.52 6.93 -11.35
N GLY A 167 -13.27 6.74 -10.28
CA GLY A 167 -14.62 7.23 -10.09
C GLY A 167 -14.89 7.47 -8.61
N ALA A 168 -15.82 8.38 -8.31
CA ALA A 168 -16.18 8.72 -6.94
C ALA A 168 -17.03 7.60 -6.29
N THR A 169 -16.37 6.50 -5.93
CA THR A 169 -16.98 5.34 -5.26
C THR A 169 -16.25 5.03 -3.96
N SER A 170 -16.96 4.51 -2.96
CA SER A 170 -16.38 4.11 -1.68
C SER A 170 -15.42 2.91 -1.80
N ASN A 171 -15.49 2.15 -2.90
CA ASN A 171 -14.56 1.05 -3.19
C ASN A 171 -13.17 1.55 -3.65
N GLN A 172 -13.06 2.83 -4.02
CA GLN A 172 -11.82 3.47 -4.46
C GLN A 172 -11.29 4.51 -3.46
N SER A 173 -12.02 4.73 -2.37
CA SER A 173 -11.55 5.51 -1.23
C SER A 173 -10.93 4.59 -0.19
N TRP A 174 -9.78 4.97 0.33
CA TRP A 174 -8.94 4.14 1.19
C TRP A 174 -8.60 4.90 2.47
N ASP A 175 -9.04 4.37 3.60
CA ASP A 175 -8.54 4.81 4.88
C ASP A 175 -7.13 4.28 5.09
N ILE A 176 -6.23 5.18 5.44
CA ILE A 176 -4.85 4.86 5.76
C ILE A 176 -4.69 5.20 7.22
N GLN A 177 -4.54 4.18 8.06
CA GLN A 177 -4.43 4.33 9.51
C GLN A 177 -2.98 4.12 9.90
#